data_AF-A0A6G1R7S8-F1
#
_entry.id   AF-A0A6G1R7S8-F1
#
_cell.length_a   1.000
_cell.length_b   1.000
_cell.length_c   1.000
_cell.angle_alpha   90.00
_cell.angle_beta   90.00
_cell.angle_gamma   90.00
#
_symmetry.space_group_name_H-M   'P 1'
#
loop_
_entity.id
_entity.type
_entity.pdbx_description
1 polymer ?
#
loop_
_entity_poly.entity_id
_entity_poly.type
_entity_poly.pdbx_seq_one_letter_code
_entity_poly.pdbx_strand_id
1 'polypeptide(L)'
;PGTAAELRQSVSEAVRSSFVLEKTKVVEPLDYENVILQRKVQIYSDPLRDLLIFPIEDVSISVIGRQRRTVQSTVPEDALKKAQSLFIKECIKTYSSDWHVVNYKYEEYSGDFRMLPCKSFRPDKIPSHVFEIDEDFEKDEDSSSLCSQKGGVIKQEIG
;
A
#
# COMPACT_ATOMS: atom_id res chain seq x y z
N PRO A 1 6.03 -55.68 20.73
CA PRO A 1 4.78 -54.98 20.33
C PRO A 1 4.12 -54.33 21.55
N GLY A 2 4.06 -52.99 21.59
CA GLY A 2 3.57 -52.25 22.75
C GLY A 2 2.29 -51.49 22.44
N THR A 3 1.34 -51.56 23.36
CA THR A 3 0.01 -50.93 23.31
C THR A 3 0.07 -49.41 23.04
N ALA A 4 1.17 -48.76 23.44
CA ALA A 4 1.41 -47.33 23.19
C ALA A 4 1.66 -47.01 21.72
N ALA A 5 2.25 -47.91 20.93
CA ALA A 5 2.49 -47.71 19.50
C ALA A 5 1.18 -47.82 18.71
N GLU A 6 0.32 -48.77 19.09
CA GLU A 6 -1.00 -48.99 18.50
C GLU A 6 -1.93 -47.78 18.77
N LEU A 7 -1.90 -47.22 19.98
CA LEU A 7 -2.65 -46.00 20.30
C LEU A 7 -2.19 -44.79 19.46
N ARG A 8 -0.87 -44.60 19.31
CA ARG A 8 -0.34 -43.52 18.46
C ARG A 8 -0.73 -43.70 17.00
N GLN A 9 -0.74 -44.94 16.50
CA GLN A 9 -1.15 -45.25 15.14
C GLN A 9 -2.65 -45.05 14.92
N SER A 10 -3.49 -45.50 15.86
CA SER A 10 -4.93 -45.31 15.87
C SER A 10 -5.31 -43.83 15.87
N VAL A 11 -4.69 -43.01 16.73
CA VAL A 11 -4.92 -41.56 16.76
C VAL A 11 -4.49 -40.94 15.43
N SER A 12 -3.33 -41.30 14.91
CA SER A 12 -2.85 -40.79 13.62
C SER A 12 -3.77 -41.16 12.46
N GLU A 13 -4.39 -42.34 12.49
CA GLU A 13 -5.32 -42.82 11.47
C GLU A 13 -6.70 -42.17 11.59
N ALA A 14 -7.21 -41.99 12.80
CA ALA A 14 -8.45 -41.23 13.05
C ALA A 14 -8.30 -39.76 12.63
N VAL A 15 -7.15 -39.14 12.92
CA VAL A 15 -6.83 -37.77 12.49
C VAL A 15 -6.75 -37.70 10.97
N ARG A 16 -6.01 -38.61 10.30
CA ARG A 16 -5.97 -38.69 8.83
C ARG A 16 -7.35 -38.92 8.21
N SER A 17 -8.17 -39.79 8.79
CA SER A 17 -9.55 -40.05 8.34
C SER A 17 -10.45 -38.83 8.52
N SER A 18 -10.26 -38.06 9.58
CA SER A 18 -11.05 -36.85 9.85
C SER A 18 -10.72 -35.71 8.86
N PHE A 19 -9.49 -35.69 8.33
CA PHE A 19 -9.05 -34.67 7.37
C PHE A 19 -9.39 -34.97 5.91
N VAL A 20 -9.99 -36.12 5.58
CA VAL A 20 -10.15 -36.58 4.18
C VAL A 20 -11.52 -36.25 3.55
N LEU A 21 -12.51 -35.67 4.26
CA LEU A 21 -13.83 -35.52 3.64
C LEU A 21 -14.68 -34.30 4.03
N GLU A 22 -14.06 -33.13 4.06
CA GLU A 22 -14.75 -31.92 3.60
C GLU A 22 -13.81 -31.17 2.65
N LYS A 23 -13.82 -31.55 1.38
CA LYS A 23 -13.38 -30.61 0.34
C LYS A 23 -14.25 -29.38 0.52
N THR A 24 -13.68 -28.29 1.04
CA THR A 24 -14.34 -26.98 1.11
C THR A 24 -15.05 -26.78 -0.22
N LYS A 25 -16.37 -26.58 -0.18
CA LYS A 25 -17.15 -26.34 -1.39
C LYS A 25 -16.44 -25.25 -2.17
N VAL A 26 -16.08 -25.57 -3.41
CA VAL A 26 -15.53 -24.58 -4.33
C VAL A 26 -16.65 -23.59 -4.59
N VAL A 27 -16.66 -22.49 -3.83
CA VAL A 27 -17.58 -21.38 -4.05
C VAL A 27 -16.99 -20.54 -5.16
N GLU A 28 -17.79 -20.27 -6.19
CA GLU A 28 -17.37 -19.34 -7.24
C GLU A 28 -17.09 -17.96 -6.63
N PRO A 29 -15.99 -17.30 -7.03
CA PRO A 29 -15.70 -15.97 -6.53
C PRO A 29 -16.85 -15.03 -6.85
N LEU A 30 -17.15 -14.13 -5.92
CA LEU A 30 -18.21 -13.15 -6.09
C LEU A 30 -17.91 -12.24 -7.30
N ASP A 31 -18.89 -12.07 -8.18
CA ASP A 31 -18.83 -11.06 -9.25
C ASP A 31 -19.10 -9.67 -8.65
N TYR A 32 -18.04 -9.03 -8.16
CA TYR A 32 -18.11 -7.72 -7.52
C TYR A 32 -18.69 -6.66 -8.45
N GLU A 33 -18.36 -6.69 -9.74
CA GLU A 33 -18.87 -5.73 -10.73
C GLU A 33 -20.39 -5.83 -10.83
N ASN A 34 -20.92 -7.04 -11.02
CA ASN A 34 -22.35 -7.25 -11.11
C ASN A 34 -23.08 -6.94 -9.79
N VAL A 35 -22.50 -7.28 -8.63
CA VAL A 35 -23.11 -6.96 -7.32
C VAL A 35 -23.19 -5.45 -7.09
N ILE A 36 -22.13 -4.71 -7.41
CA ILE A 36 -22.10 -3.25 -7.31
C ILE A 36 -23.13 -2.64 -8.26
N LEU A 37 -23.22 -3.15 -9.49
CA LEU A 37 -24.22 -2.69 -10.47
C LEU A 37 -25.66 -2.93 -10.00
N GLN A 38 -25.96 -4.13 -9.50
CA GLN A 38 -27.32 -4.48 -9.01
C GLN A 38 -27.73 -3.67 -7.77
N ARG A 39 -26.78 -3.37 -6.89
CA ARG A 39 -27.04 -2.65 -5.63
C ARG A 39 -26.78 -1.15 -5.72
N LYS A 40 -26.54 -0.62 -6.92
CA LYS A 40 -26.14 0.78 -7.17
C LYS A 40 -26.98 1.79 -6.37
N VAL A 41 -28.31 1.68 -6.45
CA VAL A 41 -29.22 2.60 -5.74
C VAL A 41 -29.01 2.59 -4.23
N GLN A 42 -28.86 1.39 -3.64
CA GLN A 42 -28.64 1.24 -2.19
C GLN A 42 -27.29 1.85 -1.78
N ILE A 43 -26.25 1.60 -2.57
CA ILE A 43 -24.91 2.16 -2.35
C ILE A 43 -24.94 3.69 -2.39
N TYR A 44 -25.63 4.31 -3.36
CA TYR A 44 -25.73 5.77 -3.44
C TYR A 44 -26.57 6.39 -2.30
N SER A 45 -27.53 5.64 -1.74
CA SER A 45 -28.34 6.10 -0.60
C SER A 45 -27.65 5.91 0.75
N ASP A 46 -26.53 5.19 0.80
CA ASP A 46 -25.85 4.86 2.05
C ASP A 46 -25.19 6.12 2.67
N PRO A 47 -25.32 6.34 4.00
CA PRO A 47 -24.65 7.45 4.69
C PRO A 47 -23.12 7.44 4.56
N LEU A 48 -22.52 6.26 4.42
CA LEU A 48 -21.08 6.03 4.28
C LEU A 48 -20.69 5.62 2.84
N ARG A 49 -21.51 5.98 1.84
CA ARG A 49 -21.26 5.66 0.42
C ARG A 49 -19.85 5.99 -0.07
N ASP A 50 -19.20 7.01 0.49
CA ASP A 50 -17.84 7.43 0.11
C ASP A 50 -16.77 6.39 0.49
N LEU A 51 -17.07 5.49 1.44
CA LEU A 51 -16.23 4.32 1.76
C LEU A 51 -16.52 3.13 0.83
N LEU A 52 -17.67 3.14 0.14
CA LEU A 52 -18.13 2.05 -0.73
C LEU A 52 -17.82 2.30 -2.21
N ILE A 53 -17.66 3.55 -2.62
CA ILE A 53 -17.48 3.96 -4.02
C ILE A 53 -16.07 4.50 -4.22
N PHE A 54 -15.41 4.05 -5.30
CA PHE A 54 -14.16 4.66 -5.75
C PHE A 54 -14.43 6.04 -6.38
N PRO A 55 -13.67 7.09 -6.02
CA PRO A 55 -13.83 8.40 -6.62
C PRO A 55 -13.59 8.33 -8.14
N ILE A 56 -14.50 8.90 -8.92
CA ILE A 56 -14.45 8.84 -10.40
C ILE A 56 -13.19 9.52 -10.98
N GLU A 57 -12.55 10.37 -10.19
CA GLU A 57 -11.35 11.14 -10.56
C GLU A 57 -10.09 10.67 -9.80
N ASP A 58 -10.08 9.47 -9.22
CA ASP A 58 -8.90 8.96 -8.50
C ASP A 58 -7.74 8.58 -9.42
N VAL A 59 -8.03 8.25 -10.68
CA VAL A 59 -7.06 7.93 -11.71
C VAL A 59 -7.26 8.76 -12.98
N SER A 60 -6.16 9.03 -13.67
CA SER A 60 -6.16 9.61 -15.01
C SER A 60 -5.23 8.81 -15.91
N ILE A 61 -5.61 8.64 -17.18
CA ILE A 61 -4.79 7.92 -18.15
C ILE A 61 -4.13 8.95 -19.07
N SER A 62 -2.82 8.85 -19.19
CA SER A 62 -2.02 9.61 -20.15
C SER A 62 -1.38 8.69 -21.18
N VAL A 63 -1.12 9.20 -22.37
CA VAL A 63 -0.41 8.48 -23.42
C VAL A 63 0.95 9.12 -23.58
N ILE A 64 2.02 8.34 -23.37
CA ILE A 64 3.39 8.81 -23.54
C ILE A 64 4.08 8.04 -24.67
N GLY A 65 4.84 8.79 -25.48
CA GLY A 65 5.60 8.23 -26.59
C GLY A 65 6.50 7.10 -26.12
N ARG A 66 6.45 5.95 -26.80
CA ARG A 66 7.35 4.84 -26.45
C ARG A 66 8.80 5.23 -26.70
N GLN A 67 9.64 5.22 -25.66
CA GLN A 67 11.07 5.43 -25.83
C GLN A 67 11.67 4.27 -26.64
N ARG A 68 12.30 4.61 -27.76
CA ARG A 68 12.96 3.66 -28.65
C ARG A 68 14.48 3.87 -28.60
N ARG A 69 15.24 2.79 -28.66
CA ARG A 69 16.71 2.84 -28.72
C ARG A 69 17.22 3.32 -30.09
N THR A 70 16.39 3.18 -31.12
CA THR A 70 16.70 3.53 -32.50
C THR A 70 15.95 4.80 -32.91
N VAL A 71 16.56 5.57 -33.81
CA VAL A 71 15.95 6.80 -34.37
C VAL A 71 14.69 6.48 -35.18
N GLN A 72 14.66 5.32 -35.84
CA GLN A 72 13.53 4.85 -36.65
C GLN A 72 12.99 3.51 -36.15
N SER A 73 11.77 3.16 -36.57
CA SER A 73 11.14 1.87 -36.26
C SER A 73 11.93 0.71 -36.87
N THR A 74 12.18 -0.35 -36.10
CA THR A 74 12.72 -1.62 -36.64
C THR A 74 11.63 -2.48 -37.28
N VAL A 75 10.36 -2.15 -37.05
CA VAL A 75 9.21 -2.84 -37.65
C VAL A 75 8.92 -2.22 -39.01
N PRO A 76 8.95 -3.00 -40.12
CA PRO A 76 8.57 -2.52 -41.44
C PRO A 76 7.13 -2.01 -41.48
N GLU A 77 6.85 -1.00 -42.31
CA GLU A 77 5.51 -0.40 -42.42
C GLU A 77 4.44 -1.39 -42.91
N ASP A 78 4.85 -2.39 -43.71
CA ASP A 78 3.97 -3.42 -44.26
C ASP A 78 3.86 -4.67 -43.37
N ALA A 79 4.53 -4.70 -42.22
CA ALA A 79 4.54 -5.84 -41.31
C ALA A 79 3.13 -6.23 -40.85
N LEU A 80 2.28 -5.25 -40.54
CA LEU A 80 0.91 -5.51 -40.09
C LEU A 80 0.04 -6.14 -41.20
N LYS A 81 0.27 -5.73 -42.46
CA LYS A 81 -0.46 -6.26 -43.63
C LYS A 81 0.02 -7.67 -43.98
N LYS A 82 1.32 -7.94 -43.83
CA LYS A 82 1.95 -9.24 -44.08
C LYS A 82 1.66 -10.26 -42.98
N ALA A 83 1.38 -9.81 -41.75
CA ALA A 83 1.07 -10.69 -40.65
C ALA A 83 -0.24 -11.46 -40.92
N GLN A 84 -0.14 -12.79 -41.02
CA GLN A 84 -1.31 -13.66 -41.22
C GLN A 84 -1.99 -14.02 -39.89
N SER A 85 -1.19 -14.26 -38.85
CA SER A 85 -1.69 -14.62 -37.52
C SER A 85 -2.18 -13.39 -36.74
N LEU A 86 -3.35 -13.50 -36.10
CA LEU A 86 -3.88 -12.47 -35.20
C LEU A 86 -2.91 -12.18 -34.04
N PHE A 87 -2.23 -13.22 -33.54
CA PHE A 87 -1.24 -13.05 -32.48
C PHE A 87 -0.08 -12.15 -32.91
N ILE A 88 0.43 -12.33 -34.14
CA ILE A 88 1.51 -11.51 -34.68
C ILE A 88 1.04 -10.07 -34.88
N LYS A 89 -0.20 -9.86 -35.36
CA LYS A 89 -0.78 -8.52 -35.49
C LYS A 89 -0.87 -7.81 -34.14
N GLU A 90 -1.33 -8.51 -33.10
CA GLU A 90 -1.41 -7.93 -31.77
C GLU A 90 -0.03 -7.65 -31.19
N CYS A 91 0.95 -8.55 -31.38
CA CYS A 91 2.34 -8.29 -31.01
C CYS A 91 2.88 -7.01 -31.68
N ILE A 92 2.73 -6.89 -33.00
CA ILE A 92 3.18 -5.70 -33.74
C ILE A 92 2.55 -4.44 -33.15
N LYS A 93 1.25 -4.47 -32.88
CA LYS A 93 0.52 -3.36 -32.26
C LYS A 93 1.08 -3.04 -30.87
N THR A 94 1.11 -4.01 -29.95
CA THR A 94 1.60 -3.84 -28.58
C THR A 94 3.05 -3.32 -28.51
N TYR A 95 3.94 -3.79 -29.38
CA TYR A 95 5.34 -3.36 -29.37
C TYR A 95 5.58 -2.02 -30.07
N SER A 96 4.66 -1.60 -30.95
CA SER A 96 4.80 -0.34 -31.70
C SER A 96 4.00 0.81 -31.09
N SER A 97 2.97 0.51 -30.31
CA SER A 97 2.12 1.50 -29.64
C SER A 97 2.85 2.24 -28.52
N ASP A 98 2.36 3.45 -28.27
CA ASP A 98 2.73 4.28 -27.13
C ASP A 98 2.28 3.66 -25.81
N TRP A 99 2.89 4.10 -24.71
CA TRP A 99 2.54 3.62 -23.39
C TRP A 99 1.31 4.35 -22.86
N HIS A 100 0.36 3.57 -22.36
CA HIS A 100 -0.72 4.10 -21.51
C HIS A 100 -0.23 4.10 -20.06
N VAL A 101 -0.07 5.28 -19.49
CA VAL A 101 0.36 5.46 -18.10
C VAL A 101 -0.84 5.87 -17.26
N VAL A 102 -1.09 5.12 -16.20
CA VAL A 102 -2.10 5.42 -15.19
C VAL A 102 -1.46 6.32 -14.13
N ASN A 103 -2.00 7.51 -13.95
CA ASN A 103 -1.57 8.46 -12.93
C ASN A 103 -2.63 8.49 -11.83
N TYR A 104 -2.21 8.36 -10.58
CA TYR A 104 -3.10 8.39 -9.41
C TYR A 104 -3.14 9.80 -8.83
N LYS A 105 -4.34 10.35 -8.63
CA LYS A 105 -4.55 11.69 -8.05
C LYS A 105 -3.86 11.88 -6.70
N TYR A 106 -3.73 10.79 -5.93
CA TYR A 106 -3.14 10.77 -4.60
C TYR A 106 -1.82 9.97 -4.54
N GLU A 107 -1.08 9.88 -5.66
CA GLU A 107 0.19 9.14 -5.73
C GLU A 107 1.20 9.61 -4.67
N GLU A 108 1.21 10.91 -4.37
CA GLU A 108 2.04 11.51 -3.31
C GLU A 108 1.78 10.94 -1.89
N TYR A 109 0.64 10.29 -1.66
CA TYR A 109 0.31 9.62 -0.40
C TYR A 109 0.66 8.12 -0.38
N SER A 110 1.18 7.56 -1.48
CA SER A 110 1.46 6.12 -1.62
C SER A 110 2.81 5.66 -1.06
N GLY A 111 3.65 6.60 -0.61
CA GLY A 111 5.03 6.35 -0.19
C GLY A 111 5.26 6.23 1.32
N ASP A 112 6.52 6.43 1.73
CA ASP A 112 6.92 6.46 3.15
C ASP A 112 6.12 7.55 3.90
N PHE A 113 5.60 7.20 5.08
CA PHE A 113 4.81 8.11 5.91
C PHE A 113 5.54 9.43 6.23
N ARG A 114 6.88 9.42 6.26
CA ARG A 114 7.72 10.61 6.51
C ARG A 114 7.74 11.58 5.32
N MET A 115 7.44 11.08 4.13
CA MET A 115 7.45 11.82 2.87
C MET A 115 6.05 12.25 2.43
N LEU A 116 5.01 11.89 3.21
CA LEU A 116 3.66 12.36 2.95
C LEU A 116 3.65 13.89 2.90
N PRO A 117 2.84 14.50 2.02
CA PRO A 117 2.63 15.94 1.99
C PRO A 117 2.20 16.42 3.38
N CYS A 118 3.17 16.88 4.16
CA CYS A 118 2.93 17.44 5.48
C CYS A 118 2.40 18.84 5.21
N LYS A 119 1.09 18.95 4.90
CA LYS A 119 0.36 20.22 5.02
C LYS A 119 0.59 20.64 6.44
N SER A 120 1.56 21.52 6.65
CA SER A 120 2.06 21.84 7.97
C SER A 120 0.96 22.59 8.71
N PHE A 121 0.04 21.85 9.33
CA PHE A 121 -0.61 22.33 10.51
C PHE A 121 0.52 22.39 11.53
N ARG A 122 1.20 23.54 11.57
CA ARG A 122 2.00 23.91 12.72
C ARG A 122 0.95 24.35 13.73
N PRO A 123 0.49 23.50 14.65
CA PRO A 123 -0.22 24.04 15.80
C PRO A 123 0.72 25.10 16.39
N ASP A 124 0.17 26.28 16.65
CA ASP A 124 0.90 27.33 17.35
C ASP A 124 1.58 26.70 18.57
N LYS A 125 2.85 27.07 18.80
CA LYS A 125 3.65 26.53 19.89
C LYS A 125 2.80 26.59 21.16
N ILE A 126 2.53 25.42 21.74
CA ILE A 126 1.78 25.31 23.00
C ILE A 126 2.48 26.25 24.01
N PRO A 127 1.74 27.12 24.72
CA PRO A 127 2.34 28.03 25.68
C PRO A 127 3.17 27.25 26.70
N SER A 128 4.42 27.69 26.92
CA SER A 128 5.29 27.09 27.94
C SER A 128 4.62 27.21 29.30
N HIS A 129 4.24 26.08 29.89
CA HIS A 129 3.80 26.06 31.28
C HIS A 129 5.03 26.10 32.18
N VAL A 130 5.10 27.15 32.99
CA VAL A 130 6.04 27.27 34.10
C VAL A 130 5.23 26.99 35.36
N PHE A 131 5.67 26.01 36.14
CA PHE A 131 5.10 25.73 37.45
C PHE A 131 6.07 26.27 38.50
N GLU A 132 5.55 27.12 39.39
CA GLU A 132 6.27 27.49 40.61
C GLU A 132 6.10 26.34 41.61
N ILE A 133 7.20 25.88 42.18
CA ILE A 133 7.18 24.92 43.29
C ILE A 133 7.21 25.79 44.54
N ASP A 134 6.16 25.75 45.35
CA ASP A 134 6.17 26.36 46.67
C ASP A 134 7.24 25.63 47.51
N GLU A 135 8.30 26.33 47.91
CA GLU A 135 9.27 25.81 48.86
C GLU A 135 8.57 25.69 50.23
N ASP A 136 8.15 24.47 50.57
CA ASP A 136 7.89 24.12 51.95
C ASP A 136 9.21 24.27 52.73
N PHE A 137 9.25 25.28 53.59
CA PHE A 137 10.33 25.45 54.55
C PHE A 137 10.26 24.27 55.53
N GLU A 138 11.12 23.27 55.32
CA GLU A 138 11.87 22.51 56.34
C GLU A 138 12.50 21.29 55.65
N LYS A 139 13.85 21.28 55.57
CA LYS A 139 14.76 20.11 55.64
C LYS A 139 14.53 18.95 54.64
N ASP A 140 15.47 18.52 53.81
CA ASP A 140 16.89 18.26 54.05
C ASP A 140 17.62 18.13 52.69
N GLU A 141 18.93 18.28 52.80
CA GLU A 141 20.01 18.13 51.83
C GLU A 141 19.89 16.88 50.93
N ASP A 142 20.38 17.01 49.69
CA ASP A 142 20.58 15.98 48.65
C ASP A 142 19.40 15.61 47.71
N SER A 143 19.33 16.32 46.57
CA SER A 143 19.07 15.69 45.27
C SER A 143 19.64 16.52 44.13
N SER A 144 20.91 16.26 43.84
CA SER A 144 21.57 16.67 42.61
C SER A 144 20.93 16.02 41.38
N SER A 145 20.91 16.83 40.31
CA SER A 145 20.99 16.45 38.89
C SER A 145 19.71 16.03 38.16
N LEU A 146 19.35 16.84 37.16
CA LEU A 146 19.23 16.41 35.75
C LEU A 146 19.23 17.65 34.84
N CYS A 147 20.37 18.33 34.78
CA CYS A 147 20.71 19.21 33.65
C CYS A 147 21.50 18.36 32.64
N SER A 148 20.84 17.88 31.59
CA SER A 148 21.45 17.36 30.36
C SER A 148 20.34 17.10 29.35
N GLN A 149 20.42 17.47 28.08
CA GLN A 149 21.44 18.16 27.29
C GLN A 149 20.76 18.39 25.92
N LYS A 150 20.73 19.60 25.37
CA LYS A 150 20.42 19.78 23.94
C LYS A 150 21.12 20.99 23.34
N GLY A 151 22.32 20.73 22.82
CA GLY A 151 22.81 21.20 21.52
C GLY A 151 23.17 22.67 21.36
N GLY A 152 24.46 22.95 21.16
CA GLY A 152 24.96 24.23 20.69
C GLY A 152 26.39 24.16 20.16
N VAL A 153 26.52 23.83 18.87
CA VAL A 153 27.51 24.23 17.86
C VAL A 153 28.94 24.62 18.32
N ILE A 154 29.97 23.89 17.84
CA ILE A 154 31.28 24.50 17.58
C ILE A 154 31.69 24.28 16.13
N LYS A 155 31.97 25.39 15.45
CA LYS A 155 32.64 25.49 14.16
C LYS A 155 33.97 26.18 14.46
N GLN A 156 35.11 25.57 14.12
CA GLN A 156 36.32 26.36 13.92
C GLN A 156 37.29 25.67 12.97
N GLU A 157 37.76 26.50 12.03
CA GLU A 157 38.70 26.25 10.96
C GLU A 157 40.08 26.78 11.39
N ILE A 158 41.13 26.17 10.83
CA ILE A 158 42.50 26.68 10.56
C ILE A 158 43.50 26.77 11.74
N GLY A 159 44.67 26.21 11.44
CA GLY A 159 45.96 26.31 12.12
C GLY A 159 46.93 25.31 11.50
#